data_AF-A0A978TGN1-F1
#
_entry.id   AF-A0A978TGN1-F1
#
_cell.length_a   1.000
_cell.length_b   1.000
_cell.length_c   1.000
_cell.angle_alpha   90.00
_cell.angle_beta   90.00
_cell.angle_gamma   90.00
#
_symmetry.space_group_name_H-M   'P 1'
#
loop_
_entity.id
_entity.type
_entity.pdbx_description
1 polymer ?
#
loop_
_entity_poly.entity_id
_entity_poly.type
_entity_poly.pdbx_seq_one_letter_code
_entity_poly.pdbx_strand_id
1 'polypeptide(L)' 'MRLSQMLFVTLREDPAEAEIPSHKLLLRAGYIRRIASGIYAYMPLLWRVLTKISNIV' A
#
# COMPACT_ATOMS: atom_id res chain seq x y z
N MET A 1 -1.72 1.35 17.61
CA MET A 1 -2.98 1.50 16.84
C MET A 1 -3.69 0.17 16.86
N ARG A 2 -5.01 0.16 17.14
CA ARG A 2 -5.83 -1.05 17.03
C ARG A 2 -6.20 -1.24 15.56
N LEU A 3 -6.09 -2.47 15.05
CA LEU A 3 -6.40 -2.77 13.64
C LEU A 3 -7.85 -2.43 13.28
N SER A 4 -8.78 -2.66 14.21
CA SER A 4 -10.20 -2.37 14.07
C SER A 4 -10.55 -0.89 13.87
N GLN A 5 -9.62 0.03 14.16
CA GLN A 5 -9.80 1.47 13.99
C GLN A 5 -9.03 2.03 12.79
N MET A 6 -8.43 1.16 11.97
CA MET A 6 -7.61 1.55 10.84
C MET A 6 -8.27 1.16 9.53
N LEU A 7 -8.15 2.02 8.53
CA LEU A 7 -8.45 1.65 7.15
C LEU A 7 -7.35 0.69 6.66
N PHE A 8 -7.61 -0.60 6.82
CA PHE A 8 -6.71 -1.68 6.42
C PHE A 8 -7.48 -2.76 5.69
N VAL A 9 -7.22 -2.87 4.38
CA VAL A 9 -7.89 -3.84 3.49
C VAL A 9 -6.81 -4.65 2.80
N THR A 10 -6.75 -5.93 3.10
CA THR A 10 -5.83 -6.86 2.45
C THR A 10 -6.51 -7.61 1.32
N LEU A 11 -5.74 -8.01 0.32
CA LEU A 11 -6.21 -8.83 -0.79
C LEU A 11 -5.70 -10.26 -0.62
N ARG A 12 -6.63 -11.22 -0.73
CA ARG A 12 -6.30 -12.65 -0.64
C ARG A 12 -5.46 -13.11 -1.82
N GLU A 13 -5.81 -12.65 -3.02
CA GLU A 13 -5.21 -13.07 -4.29
C GLU A 13 -4.22 -12.01 -4.82
N ASP A 14 -3.33 -12.45 -5.71
CA ASP A 14 -2.42 -11.56 -6.43
C ASP A 14 -3.19 -10.76 -7.48
N PRO A 15 -3.14 -9.41 -7.46
CA PRO A 15 -3.76 -8.60 -8.49
C PRO A 15 -3.14 -8.90 -9.85
N ALA A 16 -3.97 -9.16 -10.86
CA ALA A 16 -3.52 -9.45 -12.22
C ALA A 16 -2.72 -8.30 -12.87
N GLU A 17 -2.94 -7.06 -12.41
CA GLU A 17 -2.27 -5.87 -12.93
C GLU A 17 -0.83 -5.68 -12.44
N ALA A 18 -0.40 -6.45 -11.42
CA ALA A 18 0.91 -6.29 -10.82
C ALA A 18 1.84 -7.43 -11.24
N GLU A 19 2.85 -7.12 -12.04
CA GLU A 19 3.83 -8.12 -12.50
C GLU A 19 4.98 -8.29 -11.50
N ILE A 20 5.46 -7.17 -10.93
CA ILE A 20 6.64 -7.12 -10.06
C ILE A 20 6.27 -7.53 -8.62
N PRO A 21 7.09 -8.34 -7.92
CA PRO A 21 6.80 -8.79 -6.55
C PRO A 21 6.54 -7.63 -5.56
N SER A 22 7.32 -6.55 -5.62
CA SER A 22 7.12 -5.38 -4.76
C SER A 22 5.76 -4.73 -4.97
N HIS A 23 5.33 -4.57 -6.22
CA HIS A 23 4.03 -4.02 -6.58
C HIS A 23 2.88 -4.92 -6.09
N LYS A 24 3.00 -6.24 -6.29
CA LYS A 24 2.03 -7.22 -5.78
C LYS A 24 1.86 -7.12 -4.27
N LEU A 25 2.97 -7.08 -3.53
CA LEU A 25 2.94 -7.00 -2.07
C LEU A 25 2.33 -5.70 -1.57
N LEU A 26 2.67 -4.56 -2.19
CA LEU A 26 2.12 -3.25 -1.82
C LEU A 26 0.59 -3.19 -2.03
N LEU A 27 0.07 -3.80 -3.10
CA LEU A 27 -1.36 -3.89 -3.31
C LEU A 27 -2.02 -4.87 -2.33
N ARG A 28 -1.46 -6.07 -2.15
CA ARG A 28 -2.05 -7.10 -1.28
C ARG A 28 -2.09 -6.71 0.18
N ALA A 29 -1.06 -6.03 0.66
CA ALA A 29 -0.99 -5.56 2.02
C ALA A 29 -1.76 -4.23 2.23
N GLY A 30 -2.43 -3.70 1.20
CA GLY A 30 -3.23 -2.49 1.30
C GLY A 30 -2.41 -1.21 1.52
N TYR A 31 -1.18 -1.15 0.99
CA TYR A 31 -0.31 0.02 1.10
C TYR A 31 -0.60 1.06 0.02
N ILE A 32 -1.00 0.61 -1.17
CA ILE A 32 -1.36 1.46 -2.31
C ILE A 32 -2.68 1.04 -2.91
N ARG A 33 -3.36 2.00 -3.54
CA ARG A 33 -4.51 1.74 -4.40
C ARG A 33 -4.33 2.48 -5.72
N ARG A 34 -4.45 1.79 -6.85
CA ARG A 34 -4.40 2.42 -8.17
C ARG A 34 -5.66 3.27 -8.39
N ILE A 35 -5.48 4.54 -8.76
CA ILE A 35 -6.58 5.44 -9.15
C ILE A 35 -6.64 5.56 -10.67
N ALA A 36 -5.48 5.65 -11.31
CA ALA A 36 -5.33 5.71 -12.76
C ALA A 36 -3.99 5.08 -13.17
N SER A 37 -3.69 5.02 -14.46
CA SER A 37 -2.43 4.44 -14.93
C SER A 37 -1.23 5.23 -14.38
N GLY A 38 -0.36 4.56 -13.62
CA GLY A 38 0.78 5.18 -12.95
C GLY A 38 0.44 6.05 -11.74
N ILE A 39 -0.84 6.22 -11.39
CA ILE A 39 -1.28 7.07 -10.28
C ILE A 39 -1.82 6.20 -9.14
N TYR A 40 -1.20 6.33 -7.97
CA TYR A 40 -1.51 5.55 -6.78
C TYR A 40 -1.88 6.45 -5.62
N ALA A 41 -2.94 6.10 -4.90
CA ALA A 41 -3.25 6.64 -3.59
C ALA A 41 -2.42 5.91 -2.52
N TYR A 42 -1.79 6.68 -1.62
CA TYR A 42 -1.07 6.15 -0.48
C TYR A 42 -2.04 5.87 0.67
N MET A 43 -2.04 4.64 1.16
CA MET A 43 -2.87 4.22 2.28
C MET A 43 -2.17 4.55 3.62
N PRO A 44 -2.91 4.55 4.75
CA PRO A 44 -2.36 4.99 6.04
C PRO A 44 -1.09 4.26 6.47
N LEU A 45 -0.93 2.99 6.10
CA LEU A 45 0.29 2.24 6.38
C LEU A 45 1.49 2.69 5.55
N LEU A 46 1.29 2.94 4.26
CA LEU A 46 2.37 3.44 3.41
C LEU A 46 2.78 4.85 3.83
N TRP A 47 1.83 5.69 4.22
CA TRP A 47 2.14 7.02 4.74
C TRP A 47 3.12 6.96 5.92
N ARG A 48 2.93 6.02 6.86
CA ARG A 48 3.87 5.82 7.97
C ARG A 48 5.27 5.41 7.52
N VAL A 49 5.37 4.56 6.49
CA VAL A 49 6.66 4.15 5.92
C VAL A 49 7.33 5.34 5.24
N LEU A 50 6.60 6.11 4.45
CA LEU A 50 7.10 7.32 3.80
C LEU A 50 7.60 8.35 4.82
N THR A 51 6.86 8.58 5.91
CA THR A 51 7.33 9.46 7.01
C THR A 51 8.63 8.95 7.63
N LYS A 52 8.77 7.63 7.84
CA LYS A 52 10.04 7.07 8.35
C LYS A 52 11.20 7.28 7.40
N ILE A 53 10.99 7.08 6.11
CA ILE A 53 12.00 7.31 5.08
C ILE A 53 12.37 8.80 5.05
N SER A 54 11.37 9.68 5.02
CA SER A 54 11.55 11.14 5.01
C SER A 54 12.22 11.70 6.27
N ASN A 55 12.16 11.00 7.40
CA ASN A 55 12.86 11.41 8.62
C ASN A 55 14.34 10.99 8.63
N ILE A 56 14.73 10.05 7.78
CA ILE A 56 16.11 9.57 7.66
C ILE A 56 16.89 10.41 6.64
N VAL A 57 16.23 10.77 5.54
CA VAL A 57 16.76 11.66 4.49
C VAL A 57 16.83 13.09 5.03
#